data_AF-A0AAV9B7U1-F1
#
_entry.id   AF-A0AAV9B7U1-F1
#
_cell.length_a   1.000
_cell.length_b   1.000
_cell.length_c   1.000
_cell.angle_alpha   90.00
_cell.angle_beta   90.00
_cell.angle_gamma   90.00
#
_symmetry.space_group_name_H-M   'P 1'
#
loop_
_entity.id
_entity.type
_entity.pdbx_description
1 polymer ?
#
loop_
_entity_poly.entity_id
_entity_poly.type
_entity_poly.pdbx_seq_one_letter_code
_entity_poly.pdbx_strand_id
1 'polypeptide(L)'
;MLLMFHRVQHIPSMQLWEDVLYLTEPEKWSANAMFQATRIFSSNLCAKKAQRFYRFVLLPRVREDIQKNKRLRFALYQSLKKALYKPAAFFKGILIPLCQSGTCSLREAVIVGSVIQKVSIPFLHSSAVLMKIAELDYCGTTRYTY
;
A
#
# COMPACT_ATOMS: atom_id res chain seq x y z
N MET A 1 11.36 -20.40 -7.01
CA MET A 1 10.72 -19.37 -6.15
C MET A 1 11.36 -19.27 -4.75
N LEU A 2 11.73 -20.36 -4.07
CA LEU A 2 12.37 -20.33 -2.73
C LEU A 2 13.74 -19.64 -2.68
N LEU A 3 14.60 -19.79 -3.71
CA LEU A 3 15.92 -19.13 -3.75
C LEU A 3 15.86 -17.59 -3.88
N MET A 4 14.74 -17.03 -4.37
CA MET A 4 14.57 -15.56 -4.42
C MET A 4 14.21 -14.97 -3.06
N PHE A 5 13.52 -15.72 -2.19
CA PHE A 5 13.05 -15.20 -0.91
C PHE A 5 14.17 -14.90 0.09
N HIS A 6 15.25 -15.68 0.07
CA HIS A 6 16.42 -15.43 0.92
C HIS A 6 17.11 -14.11 0.55
N ARG A 7 17.07 -13.70 -0.72
CA ARG A 7 17.65 -12.44 -1.19
C ARG A 7 16.78 -11.23 -0.86
N VAL A 8 15.45 -11.38 -0.80
CA VAL A 8 14.51 -10.27 -0.53
C VAL A 8 14.74 -9.62 0.84
N GLN A 9 15.23 -10.38 1.83
CA GLN A 9 15.57 -9.84 3.15
C GLN A 9 16.68 -8.79 3.12
N HIS A 10 17.62 -8.89 2.16
CA HIS A 10 18.76 -8.00 2.02
C HIS A 10 18.53 -6.84 1.02
N ILE A 11 17.44 -6.87 0.25
CA ILE A 11 17.10 -5.78 -0.68
C ILE A 11 16.99 -4.41 0.03
N PRO A 12 16.36 -4.28 1.21
CA PRO A 12 16.18 -3.00 1.89
C PRO A 12 17.47 -2.19 2.16
N SER A 13 18.58 -2.88 2.42
CA SER A 13 19.87 -2.26 2.79
C SER A 13 20.70 -1.84 1.56
N MET A 14 20.32 -2.25 0.35
CA MET A 14 21.03 -1.89 -0.87
C MET A 14 20.78 -0.43 -1.28
N GLN A 15 21.77 0.17 -1.95
CA GLN A 15 21.61 1.49 -2.58
C GLN A 15 20.62 1.41 -3.75
N LEU A 16 20.77 0.41 -4.63
CA LEU A 16 19.92 0.17 -5.81
C LEU A 16 18.79 -0.83 -5.53
N TRP A 17 18.12 -0.68 -4.37
CA TRP A 17 17.09 -1.63 -3.94
C TRP A 17 15.88 -1.73 -4.88
N GLU A 18 15.56 -0.66 -5.61
CA GLU A 18 14.41 -0.60 -6.54
C GLU A 18 14.67 -1.43 -7.79
N ASP A 19 15.84 -1.31 -8.39
CA ASP A 19 16.21 -2.08 -9.59
C ASP A 19 16.26 -3.57 -9.27
N VAL A 20 16.88 -3.92 -8.14
CA VAL A 20 16.94 -5.32 -7.67
C VAL A 20 15.54 -5.85 -7.37
N LEU A 21 14.65 -5.04 -6.78
CA LEU A 21 13.27 -5.43 -6.56
C LEU A 21 12.53 -5.64 -7.90
N TYR A 22 12.76 -4.78 -8.89
CA TYR A 22 12.10 -4.90 -10.19
C TYR A 22 12.50 -6.18 -10.94
N LEU A 23 13.76 -6.61 -10.80
CA LEU A 23 14.23 -7.90 -11.32
C LEU A 23 13.53 -9.13 -10.71
N THR A 24 12.85 -8.96 -9.56
CA THR A 24 12.08 -10.05 -8.93
C THR A 24 10.62 -10.12 -9.41
N GLU A 25 10.23 -9.28 -10.37
CA GLU A 25 8.91 -9.28 -11.01
C GLU A 25 7.75 -9.23 -9.98
N PRO A 26 7.67 -8.15 -9.17
CA PRO A 26 6.75 -8.07 -8.05
C PRO A 26 5.27 -8.19 -8.44
N GLU A 27 4.92 -7.90 -9.69
CA GLU A 27 3.58 -8.10 -10.26
C GLU A 27 3.16 -9.58 -10.33
N LYS A 28 4.13 -10.49 -10.46
CA LYS A 28 3.89 -11.95 -10.49
C LYS A 28 3.88 -12.60 -9.12
N TRP A 29 4.16 -11.84 -8.05
CA TRP A 29 4.18 -12.38 -6.70
C TRP A 29 2.80 -12.88 -6.25
N SER A 30 2.80 -13.99 -5.51
CA SER A 30 1.61 -14.46 -4.81
C SER A 30 1.19 -13.47 -3.72
N ALA A 31 -0.09 -13.49 -3.31
CA ALA A 31 -0.57 -12.61 -2.24
C ALA A 31 0.20 -12.84 -0.91
N ASN A 32 0.58 -14.08 -0.62
CA ASN A 32 1.37 -14.44 0.55
C ASN A 32 2.80 -13.90 0.44
N ALA A 33 3.39 -13.96 -0.77
CA ALA A 33 4.70 -13.38 -1.02
C ALA A 33 4.71 -11.87 -0.80
N MET A 34 3.66 -11.18 -1.30
CA MET A 34 3.48 -9.74 -1.07
C MET A 34 3.37 -9.39 0.42
N PHE A 35 2.68 -10.23 1.21
CA PHE A 35 2.60 -10.04 2.66
C PHE A 35 3.95 -10.14 3.36
N GLN A 36 4.72 -11.20 3.07
CA GLN A 36 6.04 -11.37 3.67
C GLN A 36 6.99 -10.25 3.25
N ALA A 37 6.98 -9.87 1.97
CA ALA A 37 7.73 -8.73 1.47
C ALA A 37 7.34 -7.45 2.22
N THR A 38 6.04 -7.13 2.30
CA THR A 38 5.55 -5.93 2.99
C THR A 38 6.00 -5.90 4.45
N ARG A 39 5.96 -7.03 5.15
CA ARG A 39 6.43 -7.16 6.54
C ARG A 39 7.94 -6.88 6.69
N ILE A 40 8.77 -7.35 5.77
CA ILE A 40 10.22 -7.09 5.76
C ILE A 40 10.46 -5.61 5.45
N PHE A 41 9.87 -5.11 4.36
CA PHE A 41 10.07 -3.73 3.90
C PHE A 41 9.54 -2.69 4.89
N SER A 42 8.39 -2.92 5.53
CA SER A 42 7.84 -2.01 6.54
C SER A 42 8.76 -1.84 7.75
N SER A 43 9.50 -2.90 8.10
CA SER A 43 10.34 -2.95 9.30
C SER A 43 11.77 -2.47 9.04
N ASN A 44 12.32 -2.78 7.86
CA ASN A 44 13.73 -2.53 7.55
C ASN A 44 13.98 -1.26 6.71
N LEU A 45 12.98 -0.76 5.97
CA LEU A 45 13.16 0.47 5.17
C LEU A 45 12.95 1.75 5.98
N CYS A 46 13.69 2.80 5.62
CA CYS A 46 13.35 4.16 6.03
C CYS A 46 12.00 4.59 5.43
N ALA A 47 11.33 5.59 6.01
CA ALA A 47 9.99 6.01 5.60
C ALA A 47 9.90 6.37 4.10
N LYS A 48 10.94 7.03 3.55
CA LYS A 48 11.00 7.42 2.14
C LYS A 48 11.04 6.21 1.19
N LYS A 49 11.86 5.20 1.50
CA LYS A 49 11.92 3.97 0.68
C LYS A 49 10.63 3.15 0.82
N ALA A 50 10.09 3.01 2.04
CA ALA A 50 8.83 2.30 2.27
C ALA A 50 7.66 2.96 1.51
N GLN A 51 7.61 4.28 1.47
CA GLN A 51 6.62 5.03 0.69
C GLN A 51 6.68 4.66 -0.80
N ARG A 52 7.89 4.57 -1.39
CA ARG A 52 8.06 4.17 -2.80
C ARG A 52 7.58 2.74 -3.03
N PHE A 53 7.96 1.80 -2.17
CA PHE A 53 7.47 0.42 -2.24
C PHE A 53 5.94 0.37 -2.18
N TYR A 54 5.33 1.11 -1.26
CA TYR A 54 3.87 1.16 -1.15
C TYR A 54 3.21 1.73 -2.39
N ARG A 55 3.75 2.81 -2.96
CA ARG A 55 3.18 3.50 -4.12
C ARG A 55 3.31 2.70 -5.41
N PHE A 56 4.46 2.08 -5.66
CA PHE A 56 4.77 1.46 -6.94
C PHE A 56 4.54 -0.06 -6.97
N VAL A 57 4.46 -0.72 -5.81
CA VAL A 57 4.29 -2.18 -5.73
C VAL A 57 3.00 -2.57 -5.02
N LEU A 58 2.83 -2.15 -3.77
CA LEU A 58 1.69 -2.61 -2.96
C LEU A 58 0.35 -2.04 -3.43
N LEU A 59 0.29 -0.73 -3.68
CA LEU A 59 -0.95 -0.06 -4.09
C LEU A 59 -1.48 -0.60 -5.44
N PRO A 60 -0.68 -0.66 -6.53
CA PRO A 60 -1.16 -1.23 -7.79
C PRO A 60 -1.67 -2.67 -7.64
N ARG A 61 -0.97 -3.50 -6.86
CA ARG A 61 -1.36 -4.89 -6.61
C ARG A 61 -2.70 -5.00 -5.86
N VAL A 62 -2.94 -4.14 -4.87
CA VAL A 62 -4.20 -4.10 -4.12
C VAL A 62 -5.35 -3.67 -5.01
N ARG A 63 -5.17 -2.61 -5.81
CA ARG A 63 -6.19 -2.11 -6.74
C ARG A 63 -6.55 -3.16 -7.80
N GLU A 64 -5.54 -3.81 -8.37
CA GLU A 64 -5.72 -4.91 -9.33
C GLU A 64 -6.53 -6.07 -8.73
N ASP A 65 -6.21 -6.49 -7.51
CA ASP A 65 -6.90 -7.60 -6.83
C ASP A 65 -8.38 -7.26 -6.58
N ILE A 66 -8.67 -6.04 -6.13
CA ILE A 66 -10.04 -5.55 -5.89
C ILE A 66 -10.80 -5.46 -7.22
N GLN A 67 -10.18 -4.95 -8.28
CA GLN A 67 -10.81 -4.81 -9.59
C GLN A 67 -11.18 -6.17 -10.19
N LYS A 68 -10.28 -7.16 -10.09
CA LYS A 68 -10.45 -8.52 -10.64
C LYS A 68 -11.41 -9.36 -9.80
N ASN A 69 -11.21 -9.43 -8.49
CA ASN A 69 -11.93 -10.37 -7.62
C ASN A 69 -13.17 -9.76 -6.96
N LYS A 70 -13.37 -8.43 -7.07
CA LYS A 70 -14.38 -7.62 -6.34
C LYS A 70 -14.28 -7.72 -4.81
N ARG A 71 -13.25 -8.40 -4.29
CA ARG A 71 -12.89 -8.57 -2.88
C ARG A 71 -11.36 -8.55 -2.78
N LEU A 72 -10.83 -8.13 -1.64
CA LEU A 72 -9.39 -8.18 -1.39
C LEU A 72 -9.02 -9.51 -0.73
N ARG A 73 -8.02 -10.22 -1.27
CA ARG A 73 -7.46 -11.42 -0.63
C ARG A 73 -6.92 -11.10 0.77
N PHE A 74 -7.12 -12.02 1.71
CA PHE A 74 -6.76 -11.85 3.12
C PHE A 74 -5.28 -11.46 3.33
N ALA A 75 -4.34 -12.09 2.62
CA ALA A 75 -2.92 -11.75 2.74
C ALA A 75 -2.60 -10.31 2.27
N LEU A 76 -3.29 -9.79 1.25
CA LEU A 76 -3.13 -8.39 0.84
C LEU A 76 -3.75 -7.43 1.86
N TYR A 77 -4.87 -7.81 2.49
CA TYR A 77 -5.44 -7.06 3.60
C TYR A 77 -4.47 -6.99 4.80
N GLN A 78 -3.84 -8.12 5.15
CA GLN A 78 -2.79 -8.17 6.17
C GLN A 78 -1.57 -7.34 5.76
N SER A 79 -1.24 -7.28 4.47
CA SER A 79 -0.16 -6.43 3.93
C SER A 79 -0.45 -4.96 4.19
N LEU A 80 -1.67 -4.49 3.90
CA LEU A 80 -2.09 -3.12 4.22
C LEU A 80 -2.03 -2.82 5.72
N LYS A 81 -2.53 -3.73 6.56
CA LYS A 81 -2.44 -3.60 8.02
C LYS A 81 -0.98 -3.46 8.47
N LYS A 82 -0.08 -4.27 7.91
CA LYS A 82 1.34 -4.22 8.27
C LYS A 82 2.03 -2.96 7.75
N ALA A 83 1.67 -2.49 6.56
CA ALA A 83 2.18 -1.25 5.98
C ALA A 83 1.87 -0.02 6.85
N LEU A 84 0.71 -0.04 7.52
CA LEU A 84 0.23 1.05 8.39
C LEU A 84 1.05 1.22 9.68
N TYR A 85 1.91 0.24 10.05
CA TYR A 85 2.88 0.39 11.16
C TYR A 85 3.95 1.46 10.85
N LYS A 86 3.99 1.99 9.62
CA LYS A 86 4.81 3.14 9.24
C LYS A 86 3.88 4.22 8.65
N PRO A 87 3.14 4.97 9.48
CA PRO A 87 2.00 5.80 9.04
C PRO A 87 2.35 6.83 7.97
N ALA A 88 3.45 7.57 8.15
CA ALA A 88 3.90 8.57 7.18
C ALA A 88 4.12 7.97 5.77
N ALA A 89 4.67 6.76 5.69
CA ALA A 89 4.87 6.06 4.43
C ALA A 89 3.54 5.55 3.86
N PHE A 90 2.66 4.99 4.70
CA PHE A 90 1.35 4.51 4.29
C PHE A 90 0.49 5.65 3.70
N PHE A 91 0.40 6.79 4.38
CA PHE A 91 -0.44 7.89 3.91
C PHE A 91 0.06 8.49 2.60
N LYS A 92 1.37 8.74 2.49
CA LYS A 92 1.97 9.32 1.27
C LYS A 92 2.12 8.31 0.12
N GLY A 93 2.10 7.00 0.43
CA GLY A 93 2.31 5.93 -0.55
C GLY A 93 1.03 5.22 -0.99
N ILE A 94 -0.02 5.24 -0.15
CA ILE A 94 -1.28 4.51 -0.40
C ILE A 94 -2.45 5.48 -0.38
N LEU A 95 -2.77 6.09 0.76
CA LEU A 95 -4.04 6.83 0.92
C LEU A 95 -4.11 8.08 0.02
N ILE A 96 -3.12 8.97 0.11
CA ILE A 96 -3.11 10.21 -0.66
C ILE A 96 -3.06 9.90 -2.17
N PRO A 97 -2.16 9.02 -2.69
CA PRO A 97 -2.19 8.64 -4.10
C PRO A 97 -3.50 8.00 -4.55
N LEU A 98 -4.17 7.20 -3.69
CA LEU A 98 -5.46 6.61 -4.01
C LEU A 98 -6.53 7.70 -4.17
N CYS A 99 -6.63 8.65 -3.23
CA CYS A 99 -7.55 9.78 -3.31
C CYS A 99 -7.27 10.70 -4.49
N GLN A 100 -6.00 11.00 -4.78
CA GLN A 100 -5.58 11.87 -5.89
C GLN A 100 -5.76 11.22 -7.26
N SER A 101 -5.91 9.90 -7.35
CA SER A 101 -5.95 9.21 -8.64
C SER A 101 -7.20 9.45 -9.48
N GLY A 102 -8.25 10.08 -8.92
CA GLY A 102 -9.53 10.31 -9.61
C GLY A 102 -10.33 9.05 -9.94
N THR A 103 -9.77 7.88 -9.66
CA THR A 103 -10.29 6.55 -10.09
C THR A 103 -10.54 5.63 -8.90
N CYS A 104 -10.55 6.17 -7.67
CA CYS A 104 -10.82 5.42 -6.46
C CYS A 104 -12.28 4.96 -6.44
N SER A 105 -12.49 3.66 -6.43
CA SER A 105 -13.82 3.04 -6.31
C SER A 105 -14.28 3.02 -4.85
N LEU A 106 -15.60 2.96 -4.64
CA LEU A 106 -16.20 2.82 -3.30
C LEU A 106 -15.64 1.60 -2.55
N ARG A 107 -15.39 0.48 -3.24
CA ARG A 107 -14.84 -0.73 -2.63
C ARG A 107 -13.40 -0.53 -2.13
N GLU A 108 -12.56 0.14 -2.92
CA GLU A 108 -11.20 0.51 -2.49
C GLU A 108 -11.25 1.41 -1.25
N ALA A 109 -12.11 2.43 -1.26
CA ALA A 109 -12.30 3.34 -0.13
C ALA A 109 -12.76 2.61 1.14
N VAL A 110 -13.77 1.74 1.05
CA VAL A 110 -14.28 0.95 2.19
C VAL A 110 -13.21 0.03 2.75
N ILE A 111 -12.46 -0.66 1.89
CA ILE A 111 -11.41 -1.60 2.33
C ILE A 111 -10.28 -0.85 3.02
N VAL A 112 -9.74 0.21 2.41
CA VAL A 112 -8.66 1.00 3.00
C VAL A 112 -9.11 1.72 4.27
N GLY A 113 -10.33 2.26 4.30
CA GLY A 113 -10.94 2.85 5.49
C GLY A 113 -11.04 1.85 6.65
N SER A 114 -11.44 0.60 6.37
CA SER A 114 -11.49 -0.45 7.40
C SER A 114 -10.11 -0.81 7.98
N VAL A 115 -9.04 -0.66 7.20
CA VAL A 115 -7.67 -0.88 7.69
C VAL A 115 -7.26 0.25 8.63
N ILE A 116 -7.55 1.49 8.27
CA ILE A 116 -7.27 2.69 9.08
C ILE A 116 -8.00 2.62 10.42
N GLN A 117 -9.28 2.21 10.43
CA GLN A 117 -10.07 2.06 11.66
C GLN A 117 -9.53 0.99 12.62
N LYS A 118 -8.81 -0.03 12.11
CA LYS A 118 -8.36 -1.18 12.91
C LYS A 118 -6.94 -1.04 13.46
N VAL A 119 -6.21 0.00 13.13
CA VAL A 119 -4.82 0.21 13.58
C VAL A 119 -4.75 1.56 14.29
N SER A 120 -4.10 1.59 15.45
CA SER A 120 -3.87 2.84 16.17
C SER A 120 -2.83 3.69 15.42
N ILE A 121 -3.19 4.93 15.10
CA ILE A 121 -2.36 5.88 14.37
C ILE A 121 -2.08 7.08 15.27
N PRO A 122 -0.82 7.54 15.41
CA PRO A 122 -0.49 8.73 16.17
C PRO A 122 -1.27 9.96 15.69
N PHE A 123 -1.79 10.76 16.63
CA PHE A 123 -2.66 11.91 16.37
C PHE A 123 -2.11 12.87 15.31
N LEU A 124 -0.82 13.23 15.41
CA LEU A 124 -0.17 14.16 14.47
C LEU A 124 -0.19 13.68 13.01
N HIS A 125 -0.10 12.37 12.79
CA HIS A 125 -0.21 11.85 11.43
C HIS A 125 -1.65 11.89 10.93
N SER A 126 -2.61 11.58 11.81
CA SER A 126 -4.04 11.65 11.49
C SER A 126 -4.48 13.08 11.15
N SER A 127 -4.11 14.07 11.95
CA SER A 127 -4.48 15.48 11.73
C SER A 127 -3.92 16.02 10.42
N ALA A 128 -2.63 15.79 10.14
CA ALA A 128 -1.99 16.24 8.90
C ALA A 128 -2.64 15.61 7.66
N VAL A 129 -3.05 14.33 7.75
CA VAL A 129 -3.70 13.62 6.64
C VAL A 129 -5.12 14.11 6.42
N LEU A 130 -5.88 14.37 7.49
CA LEU A 130 -7.23 14.92 7.38
C LEU A 130 -7.21 16.29 6.71
N MET A 131 -6.31 17.16 7.15
CA MET A 131 -6.11 18.46 6.50
C MET A 131 -5.75 18.27 5.02
N LYS A 132 -4.85 17.33 4.71
CA LYS A 132 -4.46 17.10 3.33
C LYS A 132 -5.59 16.59 2.46
N ILE A 133 -6.42 15.68 2.98
CA ILE A 133 -7.56 15.13 2.25
C ILE A 133 -8.66 16.19 2.06
N ALA A 134 -8.85 17.09 3.03
CA ALA A 134 -9.81 18.18 2.93
C ALA A 134 -9.44 19.21 1.82
N GLU A 135 -8.15 19.36 1.51
CA GLU A 135 -7.67 20.17 0.38
C GLU A 135 -7.81 19.47 -0.99
N LEU A 136 -8.01 18.15 -1.03
CA LEU A 136 -8.14 17.45 -2.30
C LEU A 136 -9.50 17.70 -2.91
N ASP A 137 -9.54 17.73 -4.25
CA ASP A 137 -10.81 17.78 -4.97
C ASP A 137 -11.72 16.67 -4.48
N TYR A 138 -12.99 17.01 -4.29
CA TYR A 138 -14.01 16.05 -3.91
C TYR A 138 -14.18 15.03 -5.04
N CYS A 139 -13.39 13.95 -4.98
CA CYS A 139 -13.75 12.68 -5.56
C CYS A 139 -14.89 12.12 -4.73
N GLY A 140 -16.07 12.73 -4.87
CA GLY A 140 -17.30 12.03 -4.56
C GLY A 140 -17.19 10.69 -5.25
N THR A 141 -17.35 9.61 -4.51
CA THR A 141 -17.62 8.28 -5.06
C THR A 141 -18.59 8.45 -6.22
N THR A 142 -18.05 8.50 -7.42
CA THR A 142 -18.73 9.14 -8.55
C THR A 142 -19.88 8.23 -8.93
N ARG A 143 -21.10 8.74 -8.73
CA ARG A 143 -22.33 8.39 -9.43
C ARG A 143 -22.46 6.91 -9.83
N TYR A 144 -23.31 6.18 -9.10
CA TYR A 144 -24.22 5.27 -9.78
C TYR A 144 -25.12 6.13 -10.69
N THR A 145 -24.69 6.37 -11.92
CA THR A 145 -25.61 6.72 -13.00
C THR A 145 -25.72 5.49 -13.88
N TYR A 146 -26.94 4.94 -13.86
CA TYR A 146 -27.57 3.91 -14.66
C TYR A 146 -26.83 3.47 -15.92
#